data_AF-A0A3Q3L6F8-F1
#
_entry.id   AF-A0A3Q3L6F8-F1
#
_cell.length_a   1.000
_cell.length_b   1.000
_cell.length_c   1.000
_cell.angle_alpha   90.00
_cell.angle_beta   90.00
_cell.angle_gamma   90.00
#
_symmetry.space_group_name_H-M   'P 1'
#
loop_
_entity.id
_entity.type
_entity.pdbx_description
1 polymer ?
#
loop_
_entity_poly.entity_id
_entity_poly.type
_entity_poly.pdbx_seq_one_letter_code
_entity_poly.pdbx_strand_id
1 'polypeptide(L)'
;MTHHNDNTEAPTAGGASGEDKNEDTCPICMDTFTNKKQLKCKHEFCEECLQQAEKSIGPICPVCKDIFGTMEGDQPDGRMSWMTSSFSLPGFSKCGTIEITYSIPSGRQTKNHPKPGQPYHGITRTAYLPDNREGREVLRLLEKAFDQKLVFTVGMSRTSGLDNQVTWNDIHHKTSTSGGPHFGYPDPDYLKRVKEELKAKGIK
;
A
#
# COMPACT_ATOMS: atom_id res chain seq x y z
N MET A 1 -6.53 77.63 -50.50
CA MET A 1 -5.33 77.47 -49.65
C MET A 1 -5.69 76.40 -48.63
N THR A 2 -5.26 75.15 -48.65
CA THR A 2 -4.07 74.48 -49.18
C THR A 2 -4.37 72.98 -49.37
N HIS A 3 -3.89 72.46 -50.50
CA HIS A 3 -3.45 71.11 -50.92
C HIS A 3 -3.97 69.77 -50.36
N HIS A 4 -3.99 68.84 -51.31
CA HIS A 4 -4.39 67.43 -51.38
C HIS A 4 -3.35 66.40 -50.87
N ASN A 5 -3.87 65.19 -50.62
CA ASN A 5 -3.40 63.83 -50.99
C ASN A 5 -2.50 62.94 -50.10
N ASP A 6 -3.09 61.76 -49.85
CA ASP A 6 -2.62 60.36 -50.06
C ASP A 6 -1.59 59.64 -49.19
N ASN A 7 -1.99 58.38 -48.90
CA ASN A 7 -1.20 57.15 -48.67
C ASN A 7 -0.34 57.10 -47.38
N THR A 8 -0.16 56.00 -46.65
CA THR A 8 -0.14 54.57 -46.99
C THR A 8 -0.19 53.70 -45.70
N GLU A 9 -0.41 52.40 -45.89
CA GLU A 9 0.17 51.26 -45.14
C GLU A 9 -0.47 50.72 -43.84
N ALA A 10 -0.81 49.43 -43.92
CA ALA A 10 -0.92 48.51 -42.79
C ALA A 10 0.48 48.01 -42.38
N PRO A 11 0.64 47.57 -41.12
CA PRO A 11 1.32 46.32 -40.92
C PRO A 11 0.63 45.35 -39.93
N THR A 12 0.72 44.11 -40.36
CA THR A 12 0.74 42.79 -39.70
C THR A 12 1.23 42.66 -38.25
N ALA A 13 0.58 41.71 -37.56
CA ALA A 13 1.13 40.58 -36.78
C ALA A 13 1.89 40.78 -35.45
N GLY A 14 1.63 39.85 -34.53
CA GLY A 14 2.40 39.55 -33.31
C GLY A 14 1.50 39.53 -32.08
N GLY A 15 1.02 38.37 -31.62
CA GLY A 15 1.70 37.52 -30.63
C GLY A 15 1.15 37.86 -29.22
N ALA A 16 0.79 36.94 -28.33
CA ALA A 16 1.34 35.63 -28.10
C ALA A 16 0.24 34.67 -27.61
N SER A 17 0.38 33.45 -28.10
CA SER A 17 -0.17 32.21 -27.56
C SER A 17 0.14 32.08 -26.06
N GLY A 18 -0.91 31.99 -25.24
CA GLY A 18 -0.82 31.38 -23.93
C GLY A 18 -0.70 29.87 -24.10
N GLU A 19 0.52 29.40 -24.34
CA GLU A 19 0.87 27.99 -24.26
C GLU A 19 1.16 27.66 -22.80
N ASP A 20 0.19 27.05 -22.10
CA ASP A 20 0.46 26.28 -20.88
C ASP A 20 1.25 25.00 -21.27
N LYS A 21 2.54 25.15 -21.57
CA LYS A 21 3.47 24.06 -21.88
C LYS A 21 4.15 23.54 -20.61
N ASN A 22 3.37 22.95 -19.71
CA ASN A 22 3.90 22.21 -18.56
C ASN A 22 3.52 20.71 -18.58
N GLU A 23 3.13 20.18 -19.75
CA GLU A 23 2.75 18.76 -19.91
C GLU A 23 3.89 17.85 -20.43
N ASP A 24 5.04 18.39 -20.84
CA ASP A 24 6.10 17.59 -21.51
C ASP A 24 7.42 17.49 -20.74
N THR A 25 7.36 17.71 -19.42
CA THR A 25 8.51 17.56 -18.50
C THR A 25 8.26 16.47 -17.47
N CYS A 26 9.31 15.70 -17.16
CA CYS A 26 9.31 14.69 -16.12
C CYS A 26 9.16 15.32 -14.72
N PRO A 27 8.16 14.92 -13.91
CA PRO A 27 7.89 15.54 -12.61
C PRO A 27 8.92 15.19 -11.52
N ILE A 28 9.88 14.30 -11.82
CA ILE A 28 10.95 13.91 -10.88
C ILE A 28 12.22 14.75 -11.11
N CYS A 29 12.69 14.85 -12.34
CA CYS A 29 13.89 15.63 -12.67
C CYS A 29 13.60 17.05 -13.15
N MET A 30 12.33 17.39 -13.40
CA MET A 30 11.87 18.68 -13.93
C MET A 30 12.52 19.04 -15.29
N ASP A 31 12.85 18.03 -16.09
CA ASP A 31 13.46 18.17 -17.43
C ASP A 31 12.62 17.39 -18.45
N THR A 32 12.91 17.57 -19.74
CA THR A 32 12.38 16.78 -20.84
C THR A 32 12.54 15.27 -20.60
N PHE A 33 11.61 14.49 -21.13
CA PHE A 33 11.60 13.05 -20.89
C PHE A 33 12.73 12.31 -21.61
N THR A 34 13.60 11.67 -20.85
CA THR A 34 14.57 10.67 -21.34
C THR A 34 13.97 9.27 -21.19
N ASN A 35 13.82 8.53 -22.29
CA ASN A 35 13.22 7.18 -22.33
C ASN A 35 11.87 7.13 -21.60
N LYS A 36 10.89 7.91 -22.08
CA LYS A 36 9.60 8.11 -21.43
C LYS A 36 8.89 6.78 -21.12
N LYS A 37 8.45 6.61 -19.87
CA LYS A 37 7.59 5.51 -19.42
C LYS A 37 6.30 6.05 -18.87
N GLN A 38 5.19 5.45 -19.30
CA GLN A 38 3.86 5.77 -18.80
C GLN A 38 3.34 4.63 -17.91
N LEU A 39 2.90 4.97 -16.69
CA LEU A 39 2.27 4.04 -15.77
C LEU A 39 0.79 3.80 -16.12
N LYS A 40 0.17 2.78 -15.51
CA LYS A 40 -1.28 2.52 -15.67
C LYS A 40 -2.15 3.69 -15.20
N CYS A 41 -1.69 4.44 -14.20
CA CYS A 41 -2.31 5.67 -13.71
C CYS A 41 -2.11 6.90 -14.64
N LYS A 42 -1.55 6.67 -15.84
CA LYS A 42 -1.31 7.65 -16.91
C LYS A 42 -0.23 8.68 -16.67
N HIS A 43 0.33 8.79 -15.46
CA HIS A 43 1.52 9.60 -15.20
C HIS A 43 2.75 9.08 -15.95
N GLU A 44 3.57 10.00 -16.43
CA GLU A 44 4.76 9.75 -17.24
C GLU A 44 6.02 10.19 -16.51
N PHE A 45 7.11 9.45 -16.71
CA PHE A 45 8.42 9.69 -16.08
C PHE A 45 9.55 9.32 -17.03
N CYS A 46 10.75 9.87 -16.82
CA CYS A 46 11.97 9.28 -17.38
C CYS A 46 12.14 7.87 -16.80
N GLU A 47 12.61 6.92 -17.60
CA GLU A 47 12.83 5.53 -17.16
C GLU A 47 13.73 5.45 -15.92
N GLU A 48 14.86 6.17 -15.92
CA GLU A 48 15.79 6.19 -14.77
C GLU A 48 15.17 6.84 -13.53
N CYS A 49 14.40 7.92 -13.72
CA CYS A 49 13.71 8.58 -12.61
C CYS A 49 12.69 7.65 -11.95
N LEU A 50 11.92 6.91 -12.76
CA LEU A 50 10.96 5.93 -12.26
C LEU A 50 11.68 4.77 -11.55
N GLN A 51 12.77 4.24 -12.11
CA GLN A 51 13.55 3.17 -11.47
C GLN A 51 14.17 3.61 -10.15
N GLN A 52 14.66 4.85 -10.05
CA GLN A 52 15.22 5.38 -8.82
C GLN A 52 14.12 5.65 -7.76
N ALA A 53 12.95 6.13 -8.20
CA ALA A 53 11.78 6.23 -7.33
C ALA A 53 11.36 4.84 -6.81
N GLU A 54 11.30 3.83 -7.68
CA GLU A 54 10.96 2.46 -7.30
C GLU A 54 11.91 1.89 -6.25
N LYS A 55 13.22 2.12 -6.39
CA LYS A 55 14.23 1.70 -5.40
C LYS A 55 14.10 2.40 -4.04
N SER A 56 13.54 3.61 -4.00
CA SER A 56 13.49 4.43 -2.80
C SER A 56 12.16 4.34 -2.05
N ILE A 57 11.04 4.28 -2.77
CA ILE A 57 9.69 4.27 -2.19
C ILE A 57 8.86 3.04 -2.60
N GLY A 58 9.45 2.07 -3.29
CA GLY A 58 8.74 0.93 -3.87
C GLY A 58 7.99 1.30 -5.16
N PRO A 59 7.25 0.36 -5.76
CA PRO A 59 6.58 0.55 -7.05
C PRO A 59 5.29 1.38 -6.90
N ILE A 60 5.43 2.59 -6.37
CA ILE A 60 4.40 3.58 -6.08
C ILE A 60 4.61 4.76 -7.01
N CYS A 61 3.55 5.17 -7.72
CA CYS A 61 3.60 6.36 -8.56
C CYS A 61 3.94 7.60 -7.71
N PRO A 62 5.02 8.34 -8.02
CA PRO A 62 5.41 9.51 -7.23
C PRO A 62 4.34 10.61 -7.18
N VAL A 63 3.47 10.69 -8.19
CA VAL A 63 2.43 11.71 -8.34
C VAL A 63 1.15 11.32 -7.58
N CYS A 64 0.47 10.24 -7.99
CA CYS A 64 -0.84 9.87 -7.41
C CYS A 64 -0.81 8.78 -6.34
N LYS A 65 0.36 8.19 -6.05
CA LYS A 65 0.55 7.08 -5.12
C LYS A 65 -0.08 5.75 -5.53
N ASP A 66 -0.54 5.62 -6.77
CA ASP A 66 -0.99 4.32 -7.30
C ASP A 66 0.18 3.32 -7.36
N ILE A 67 -0.07 2.12 -6.83
CA ILE A 67 0.88 1.01 -6.88
C ILE A 67 0.85 0.39 -8.29
N PHE A 68 1.99 0.35 -8.97
CA PHE A 68 2.13 -0.17 -10.34
C PHE A 68 2.87 -1.51 -10.43
N GLY A 69 3.50 -1.96 -9.34
CA GLY A 69 4.23 -3.23 -9.23
C GLY A 69 3.82 -4.01 -7.98
N THR A 70 4.64 -4.98 -7.58
CA THR A 70 4.41 -5.77 -6.35
C THR A 70 5.05 -5.06 -5.16
N MET A 71 4.24 -4.68 -4.17
CA MET A 71 4.76 -4.21 -2.89
C MET A 71 5.35 -5.39 -2.12
N GLU A 72 6.52 -5.19 -1.53
CA GLU A 72 7.12 -6.14 -0.60
C GLU A 72 7.40 -5.42 0.71
N GLY A 73 7.00 -6.02 1.83
CA GLY A 73 7.25 -5.48 3.16
C GLY A 73 8.52 -6.03 3.79
N ASP A 74 8.68 -5.76 5.09
CA ASP A 74 9.84 -6.15 5.88
C ASP A 74 9.48 -7.17 6.98
N GLN A 75 8.34 -7.85 6.87
CA GLN A 75 8.00 -8.94 7.78
C GLN A 75 9.14 -9.99 7.83
N PRO A 76 9.64 -10.38 9.02
CA PRO A 76 10.60 -11.46 9.14
C PRO A 76 10.05 -12.81 8.70
N ASP A 77 10.93 -13.75 8.37
CA ASP A 77 10.53 -15.11 8.01
C ASP A 77 9.74 -15.79 9.13
N GLY A 78 8.72 -16.55 8.74
CA GLY A 78 7.81 -17.21 9.65
C GLY A 78 6.81 -18.07 8.89
N ARG A 79 5.78 -18.53 9.60
CA ARG A 79 4.73 -19.40 9.07
C ARG A 79 3.36 -18.80 9.30
N MET A 80 2.53 -18.84 8.26
CA MET A 80 1.09 -18.69 8.34
C MET A 80 0.46 -20.08 8.13
N SER A 81 -0.53 -20.42 8.93
CA SER A 81 -1.32 -21.65 8.78
C SER A 81 -2.74 -21.38 9.25
N TRP A 82 -3.71 -22.18 8.81
CA TRP A 82 -5.08 -22.02 9.27
C TRP A 82 -5.80 -23.37 9.38
N MET A 83 -6.87 -23.37 10.17
CA MET A 83 -7.81 -24.49 10.29
C MET A 83 -9.24 -23.95 10.40
N THR A 84 -10.22 -24.84 10.25
CA THR A 84 -11.63 -24.51 10.41
C THR A 84 -12.20 -25.16 11.66
N SER A 85 -13.03 -24.40 12.38
CA SER A 85 -13.79 -24.82 13.55
C SER A 85 -15.29 -24.67 13.30
N SER A 86 -16.10 -25.54 13.89
CA SER A 86 -17.54 -25.58 13.66
C SER A 86 -18.34 -24.48 14.37
N PHE A 87 -17.76 -23.84 15.40
CA PHE A 87 -18.45 -22.77 16.11
C PHE A 87 -18.56 -21.50 15.25
N SER A 88 -19.60 -20.71 15.49
CA SER A 88 -19.84 -19.45 14.80
C SER A 88 -19.31 -18.26 15.60
N LEU A 89 -18.71 -17.31 14.89
CA LEU A 89 -18.40 -16.00 15.47
C LEU A 89 -19.68 -15.18 15.72
N PRO A 90 -19.73 -14.34 16.77
CA PRO A 90 -20.80 -13.39 16.97
C PRO A 90 -21.04 -12.54 15.71
N GLY A 91 -22.28 -12.51 15.22
CA GLY A 91 -22.67 -11.85 13.96
C GLY A 91 -22.68 -12.76 12.71
N PHE A 92 -22.17 -14.00 12.81
CA PHE A 92 -22.03 -14.93 11.69
C PHE A 92 -22.59 -16.32 12.00
N SER A 93 -23.84 -16.40 12.48
CA SER A 93 -24.47 -17.65 12.99
C SER A 93 -24.72 -18.77 11.97
N LYS A 94 -24.46 -18.55 10.68
CA LYS A 94 -24.75 -19.51 9.59
C LYS A 94 -23.49 -20.18 9.03
N CYS A 95 -22.34 -19.98 9.65
CA CYS A 95 -21.07 -20.56 9.21
C CYS A 95 -20.16 -20.87 10.39
N GLY A 96 -19.12 -21.67 10.14
CA GLY A 96 -18.05 -21.92 11.11
C GLY A 96 -17.08 -20.74 11.25
N THR A 97 -15.90 -21.02 11.76
CA THR A 97 -14.82 -20.06 11.98
C THR A 97 -13.53 -20.57 11.35
N ILE A 98 -12.79 -19.70 10.67
CA ILE A 98 -11.41 -19.93 10.24
C ILE A 98 -10.50 -19.37 11.32
N GLU A 99 -9.60 -20.20 11.84
CA GLU A 99 -8.56 -19.84 12.80
C GLU A 99 -7.23 -19.77 12.08
N ILE A 100 -6.63 -18.59 12.02
CA ILE A 100 -5.35 -18.33 11.37
C ILE A 100 -4.29 -18.19 12.45
N THR A 101 -3.23 -19.00 12.37
CA THR A 101 -2.07 -18.92 13.26
C THR A 101 -0.86 -18.38 12.48
N TYR A 102 -0.30 -17.28 12.99
CA TYR A 102 0.97 -16.71 12.57
C TYR A 102 2.04 -17.06 13.60
N SER A 103 3.18 -17.55 13.13
CA SER A 103 4.35 -17.86 13.97
C SER A 103 5.60 -17.27 13.33
N ILE A 104 6.15 -16.24 13.94
CA ILE A 104 7.41 -15.60 13.53
C ILE A 104 8.42 -15.79 14.66
N PRO A 105 9.48 -16.60 14.48
CA PRO A 105 10.50 -16.78 15.51
C PRO A 105 11.32 -15.49 15.72
N SER A 106 11.91 -15.38 16.91
CA SER A 106 12.92 -14.35 17.19
C SER A 106 14.12 -14.50 16.24
N GLY A 107 14.75 -13.39 15.89
CA GLY A 107 15.83 -13.39 14.91
C GLY A 107 16.67 -12.12 14.99
N ARG A 108 17.36 -11.81 13.89
CA ARG A 108 18.16 -10.59 13.73
C ARG A 108 17.57 -9.70 12.66
N GLN A 109 17.63 -8.40 12.91
CA GLN A 109 17.10 -7.39 12.02
C GLN A 109 17.90 -7.33 10.71
N THR A 110 17.19 -7.26 9.58
CA THR A 110 17.79 -7.13 8.26
C THR A 110 18.17 -5.68 7.97
N LYS A 111 18.79 -5.43 6.81
CA LYS A 111 19.06 -4.06 6.33
C LYS A 111 17.80 -3.21 6.12
N ASN A 112 16.63 -3.83 6.02
CA ASN A 112 15.35 -3.15 5.79
C ASN A 112 14.63 -2.81 7.11
N HIS A 113 15.14 -3.27 8.27
CA HIS A 113 14.56 -2.98 9.58
C HIS A 113 15.20 -1.76 10.25
N PRO A 114 14.58 -1.17 11.29
CA PRO A 114 15.08 0.04 11.94
C PRO A 114 16.50 -0.05 12.53
N LYS A 115 16.93 -1.22 13.01
CA LYS A 115 18.23 -1.42 13.65
C LYS A 115 18.93 -2.68 13.11
N PRO A 116 19.49 -2.65 11.89
CA PRO A 116 20.11 -3.81 11.26
C PRO A 116 21.13 -4.53 12.16
N GLY A 117 21.08 -5.86 12.18
CA GLY A 117 21.95 -6.72 12.99
C GLY A 117 21.52 -6.91 14.45
N GLN A 118 20.70 -6.03 15.02
CA GLN A 118 20.17 -6.21 16.39
C GLN A 118 19.16 -7.35 16.46
N PRO A 119 19.03 -8.02 17.63
CA PRO A 119 17.97 -9.00 17.81
C PRO A 119 16.59 -8.34 17.77
N TYR A 120 15.59 -9.11 17.37
CA TYR A 120 14.18 -8.79 17.59
C TYR A 120 13.48 -9.99 18.24
N HIS A 121 12.41 -9.73 18.99
CA HIS A 121 11.58 -10.79 19.58
C HIS A 121 10.42 -11.17 18.68
N GLY A 122 10.31 -12.47 18.40
CA GLY A 122 9.24 -13.07 17.62
C GLY A 122 7.89 -13.10 18.32
N ILE A 123 6.88 -13.64 17.63
CA ILE A 123 5.50 -13.73 18.11
C ILE A 123 4.83 -15.03 17.65
N THR A 124 3.80 -15.43 18.39
CA THR A 124 2.76 -16.31 17.89
C THR A 124 1.42 -15.63 18.12
N ARG A 125 0.59 -15.52 17.08
CA ARG A 125 -0.71 -14.85 17.14
C ARG A 125 -1.77 -15.66 16.41
N THR A 126 -2.96 -15.68 16.99
CA THR A 126 -4.15 -16.28 16.39
C THR A 126 -5.11 -15.18 15.97
N ALA A 127 -5.72 -15.31 14.80
CA ALA A 127 -6.75 -14.44 14.29
C ALA A 127 -7.95 -15.25 13.76
N TYR A 128 -9.12 -14.62 13.70
CA TYR A 128 -10.38 -15.28 13.39
C TYR A 128 -11.12 -14.60 12.24
N LEU A 129 -11.60 -15.41 11.28
CA LEU A 129 -12.52 -15.00 10.22
C LEU A 129 -13.76 -15.90 10.25
N PRO A 130 -14.94 -15.44 9.82
CA PRO A 130 -16.07 -16.33 9.61
C PRO A 130 -15.81 -17.26 8.42
N ASP A 131 -16.14 -18.54 8.54
CA ASP A 131 -15.98 -19.51 7.46
C ASP A 131 -17.12 -19.43 6.42
N ASN A 132 -17.23 -18.28 5.77
CA ASN A 132 -18.15 -18.04 4.67
C ASN A 132 -17.39 -17.56 3.42
N ARG A 133 -18.13 -17.25 2.35
CA ARG A 133 -17.53 -16.82 1.07
C ARG A 133 -16.61 -15.61 1.23
N GLU A 134 -17.04 -14.59 1.98
CA GLU A 134 -16.29 -13.35 2.17
C GLU A 134 -15.09 -13.55 3.10
N GLY A 135 -15.24 -14.32 4.18
CA GLY A 135 -14.12 -14.65 5.06
C GLY A 135 -13.04 -15.47 4.34
N ARG A 136 -13.42 -16.39 3.45
CA ARG A 136 -12.46 -17.13 2.59
C ARG A 136 -11.80 -16.26 1.53
N GLU A 137 -12.46 -15.21 1.06
CA GLU A 137 -11.83 -14.19 0.20
C GLU A 137 -10.75 -13.44 0.99
N VAL A 138 -11.09 -12.93 2.18
CA VAL A 138 -10.14 -12.26 3.07
C VAL A 138 -8.96 -13.17 3.42
N LEU A 139 -9.19 -14.45 3.71
CA LEU A 139 -8.12 -15.42 3.98
C LEU A 139 -7.09 -15.46 2.85
N ARG A 140 -7.53 -15.58 1.59
CA ARG A 140 -6.62 -15.64 0.43
C ARG A 140 -5.84 -14.34 0.25
N LEU A 141 -6.47 -13.20 0.53
CA LEU A 141 -5.79 -11.91 0.48
C LEU A 141 -4.75 -11.79 1.60
N LEU A 142 -5.04 -12.30 2.80
CA LEU A 142 -4.08 -12.36 3.90
C LEU A 142 -2.91 -13.31 3.62
N GLU A 143 -3.15 -14.47 2.98
CA GLU A 143 -2.09 -15.37 2.52
C GLU A 143 -1.16 -14.63 1.55
N LYS A 144 -1.73 -13.97 0.53
CA LYS A 144 -0.97 -13.16 -0.42
C LYS A 144 -0.20 -12.01 0.25
N ALA A 145 -0.81 -11.34 1.22
CA ALA A 145 -0.15 -10.28 1.99
C ALA A 145 1.01 -10.83 2.84
N PHE A 146 0.86 -12.01 3.42
CA PHE A 146 1.90 -12.67 4.21
C PHE A 146 3.08 -13.10 3.32
N ASP A 147 2.79 -13.66 2.14
CA ASP A 147 3.80 -14.03 1.15
C ASP A 147 4.59 -12.81 0.66
N GLN A 148 3.92 -11.66 0.53
CA GLN A 148 4.53 -10.37 0.19
C GLN A 148 5.14 -9.63 1.39
N LYS A 149 5.22 -10.28 2.56
CA LYS A 149 5.86 -9.72 3.77
C LYS A 149 5.18 -8.47 4.35
N LEU A 150 3.87 -8.30 4.13
CA LEU A 150 3.11 -7.08 4.48
C LEU A 150 2.29 -7.17 5.77
N VAL A 151 2.15 -8.35 6.39
CA VAL A 151 1.26 -8.52 7.57
C VAL A 151 1.93 -8.04 8.84
N PHE A 152 3.24 -8.24 8.97
CA PHE A 152 4.02 -7.80 10.12
C PHE A 152 5.19 -6.89 9.71
N THR A 153 5.84 -6.30 10.70
CA THR A 153 7.08 -5.51 10.60
C THR A 153 7.85 -5.63 11.92
N VAL A 154 9.10 -5.14 11.96
CA VAL A 154 9.87 -5.01 13.21
C VAL A 154 9.89 -3.55 13.66
N GLY A 155 9.48 -3.31 14.90
CA GLY A 155 9.52 -1.97 15.48
C GLY A 155 9.01 -1.92 16.91
N MET A 156 8.50 -0.75 17.29
CA MET A 156 7.93 -0.52 18.61
C MET A 156 6.52 -1.08 18.74
N SER A 157 6.32 -1.97 19.71
CA SER A 157 5.01 -2.46 20.11
C SER A 157 4.20 -1.33 20.73
N ARG A 158 3.08 -0.96 20.09
CA ARG A 158 2.18 0.09 20.62
C ARG A 158 1.57 -0.26 21.97
N THR A 159 1.37 -1.54 22.27
CA THR A 159 0.70 -1.97 23.51
C THR A 159 1.66 -2.07 24.69
N SER A 160 2.92 -2.46 24.46
CA SER A 160 3.91 -2.66 25.53
C SER A 160 4.99 -1.57 25.58
N GLY A 161 5.09 -0.72 24.55
CA GLY A 161 6.15 0.28 24.40
C GLY A 161 7.53 -0.30 24.12
N LEU A 162 7.67 -1.63 24.03
CA LEU A 162 8.94 -2.30 23.78
C LEU A 162 9.33 -2.18 22.31
N ASP A 163 10.59 -1.80 22.08
CA ASP A 163 11.20 -1.78 20.75
C ASP A 163 11.76 -3.15 20.35
N ASN A 164 12.17 -3.31 19.09
CA ASN A 164 12.70 -4.56 18.54
C ASN A 164 11.72 -5.73 18.64
N GLN A 165 10.42 -5.46 18.44
CA GLN A 165 9.35 -6.47 18.47
C GLN A 165 8.80 -6.70 17.07
N VAL A 166 8.36 -7.93 16.79
CA VAL A 166 7.46 -8.17 15.65
C VAL A 166 6.07 -7.60 15.98
N THR A 167 5.56 -6.73 15.12
CA THR A 167 4.29 -6.02 15.30
C THR A 167 3.43 -6.07 14.04
N TRP A 168 2.12 -5.85 14.17
CA TRP A 168 1.22 -5.76 13.02
C TRP A 168 1.59 -4.56 12.14
N ASN A 169 1.50 -4.72 10.82
CA ASN A 169 1.85 -3.69 9.84
C ASN A 169 0.57 -3.16 9.16
N ASP A 170 -0.27 -2.44 9.92
CA ASP A 170 -1.49 -1.75 9.47
C ASP A 170 -2.55 -2.60 8.73
N ILE A 171 -2.50 -3.93 8.87
CA ILE A 171 -3.58 -4.84 8.48
C ILE A 171 -4.19 -5.38 9.76
N HIS A 172 -5.40 -4.93 10.09
CA HIS A 172 -6.06 -5.29 11.34
C HIS A 172 -6.54 -6.73 11.31
N HIS A 173 -6.32 -7.42 12.42
CA HIS A 173 -6.76 -8.79 12.64
C HIS A 173 -7.67 -8.87 13.86
N LYS A 174 -8.69 -9.72 13.78
CA LYS A 174 -9.51 -10.08 14.94
C LYS A 174 -8.82 -11.16 15.75
N THR A 175 -8.16 -10.77 16.83
CA THR A 175 -7.40 -11.68 17.71
C THR A 175 -8.23 -12.24 18.86
N SER A 176 -9.52 -11.91 18.93
CA SER A 176 -10.49 -12.45 19.89
C SER A 176 -11.78 -12.83 19.16
N THR A 177 -12.46 -13.88 19.64
CA THR A 177 -13.80 -14.26 19.15
C THR A 177 -14.91 -13.43 19.82
N SER A 178 -14.57 -12.59 20.80
CA SER A 178 -15.48 -11.77 21.60
C SER A 178 -14.90 -10.38 21.91
N GLY A 179 -15.65 -9.51 22.59
CA GLY A 179 -15.17 -8.18 22.99
C GLY A 179 -15.40 -7.07 21.95
N GLY A 180 -16.16 -7.36 20.89
CA GLY A 180 -16.65 -6.34 19.96
C GLY A 180 -15.59 -5.75 19.02
N PRO A 181 -15.88 -4.59 18.39
CA PRO A 181 -15.18 -4.10 17.20
C PRO A 181 -13.68 -3.82 17.34
N HIS A 182 -13.14 -3.63 18.54
CA HIS A 182 -11.72 -3.32 18.71
C HIS A 182 -10.81 -4.47 18.24
N PHE A 183 -10.95 -5.64 18.86
CA PHE A 183 -10.09 -6.80 18.57
C PHE A 183 -10.86 -8.10 18.35
N GLY A 184 -12.19 -8.09 18.46
CA GLY A 184 -13.00 -9.30 18.27
C GLY A 184 -14.34 -9.05 17.60
N TYR A 185 -15.31 -9.88 17.98
CA TYR A 185 -16.64 -9.91 17.38
C TYR A 185 -17.73 -9.65 18.43
N PRO A 186 -18.92 -9.16 18.01
CA PRO A 186 -19.32 -8.85 16.64
C PRO A 186 -18.67 -7.56 16.10
N ASP A 187 -18.43 -7.54 14.79
CA ASP A 187 -17.99 -6.35 14.04
C ASP A 187 -18.48 -6.49 12.59
N PRO A 188 -19.61 -5.87 12.23
CA PRO A 188 -20.20 -6.03 10.90
C PRO A 188 -19.35 -5.41 9.77
N ASP A 189 -18.48 -4.43 10.08
CA ASP A 189 -17.70 -3.69 9.09
C ASP A 189 -16.29 -4.23 8.90
N TYR A 190 -15.86 -5.19 9.73
CA TYR A 190 -14.49 -5.68 9.72
C TYR A 190 -14.04 -6.24 8.37
N LEU A 191 -14.82 -7.12 7.74
CA LEU A 191 -14.42 -7.76 6.48
C LEU A 191 -14.27 -6.73 5.34
N LYS A 192 -15.10 -5.69 5.33
CA LYS A 192 -14.97 -4.56 4.40
C LYS A 192 -13.68 -3.79 4.68
N ARG A 193 -13.47 -3.39 5.94
CA ARG A 193 -12.33 -2.57 6.37
C ARG A 193 -10.99 -3.26 6.11
N VAL A 194 -10.85 -4.55 6.45
CA VAL A 194 -9.60 -5.30 6.20
C VAL A 194 -9.31 -5.45 4.70
N LYS A 195 -10.34 -5.59 3.85
CA LYS A 195 -10.17 -5.57 2.39
C LYS A 195 -9.68 -4.23 1.88
N GLU A 196 -10.15 -3.12 2.45
CA GLU A 196 -9.67 -1.77 2.12
C GLU A 196 -8.21 -1.57 2.54
N GLU A 197 -7.82 -2.04 3.74
CA GLU A 197 -6.44 -2.02 4.23
C GLU A 197 -5.51 -2.86 3.34
N LEU A 198 -5.92 -4.07 2.97
CA LEU A 198 -5.19 -4.95 2.05
C LEU A 198 -5.03 -4.28 0.67
N LYS A 199 -6.10 -3.70 0.13
CA LYS A 199 -6.08 -2.97 -1.14
C LYS A 199 -5.12 -1.77 -1.10
N ALA A 200 -5.08 -1.05 0.02
CA ALA A 200 -4.17 0.08 0.23
C ALA A 200 -2.69 -0.38 0.23
N LYS A 201 -2.42 -1.64 0.62
CA LYS A 201 -1.08 -2.26 0.49
C LYS A 201 -0.83 -2.94 -0.85
N GLY A 202 -1.71 -2.75 -1.83
CA GLY A 202 -1.56 -3.33 -3.17
C GLY A 202 -2.09 -4.77 -3.30
N ILE A 203 -2.72 -5.31 -2.27
CA ILE A 203 -3.28 -6.66 -2.27
C ILE A 203 -4.71 -6.62 -2.81
N LYS A 204 -4.89 -7.22 -3.99
CA LYS A 204 -6.14 -7.29 -4.75
C LYS A 204 -6.35 -8.70 -5.27
#